data_AF-A0A7W0WNF3-F1
#
_entry.id   AF-A0A7W0WNF3-F1
#
_cell.length_a   1.000
_cell.length_b   1.000
_cell.length_c   1.000
_cell.angle_alpha   90.00
_cell.angle_beta   90.00
_cell.angle_gamma   90.00
#
_symmetry.space_group_name_H-M   'P 1'
#
loop_
_entity.id
_entity.type
_entity.pdbx_description
1 polymer ?
#
loop_
_entity_poly.entity_id
_entity_poly.type
_entity_poly.pdbx_seq_one_letter_code
_entity_poly.pdbx_strand_id
1 'polypeptide(L)'
;MMRPIWSPTMAEHVIASVLRKLGPNGEVSHEEALGGQAIRENAVLYDSLVARGRLDRAREVLGNLQATRENYHMIDDEFQLPVLAARYLADPLVPVDRKRDFLLDSADGGGSRLAQLLREMALVATMTRPYVDAPRPLNLVSFPKLDSARWRSASWRDSDAGYARGRFAMDVNAIWAPQALDAIATILGLLPGLGFGAAALDSLAPGIAGTPLGRYARDSTSLHAAVTVWRGARRHFELTLGPEEMEEQIRARLARLPPAERRYWEGAMRAHGEVRDSLTFLVLSLDPAGKRIPVVNTDPATGLFLERSAAADALRDVAPFLRPYPAGLFAERLGPLVANDAYATRGVWELFRDDAYHSPRVVWGREVNLLLLGLANQISAAVDGSGRPRTATLEPYVRSLDEALRRTLAAVNASGLQHNELWSYRIVGRELQPTRYGTSSDVQLWNSTYLAVQFVLSRLPGR
;
A
#
# COMPACT_ATOMS: atom_id res chain seq x y z
N MET A 1 -7.33 3.30 6.63
CA MET A 1 -8.42 4.13 6.06
C MET A 1 -9.54 4.46 7.04
N MET A 2 -10.01 3.53 7.87
CA MET A 2 -11.19 3.72 8.74
C MET A 2 -11.03 4.68 9.93
N ARG A 3 -9.79 5.09 10.25
CA ARG A 3 -9.47 5.97 11.40
C ARG A 3 -10.42 7.17 11.59
N PRO A 4 -10.84 7.92 10.54
CA PRO A 4 -11.72 9.08 10.70
C PRO A 4 -13.07 8.77 11.38
N ILE A 5 -13.51 7.51 11.36
CA ILE A 5 -14.78 7.05 11.95
C ILE A 5 -14.58 6.07 13.12
N TRP A 6 -13.34 5.90 13.58
CA TRP A 6 -13.03 5.01 14.70
C TRP A 6 -12.94 5.77 16.02
N SER A 7 -13.41 5.13 17.08
CA SER A 7 -13.09 5.55 18.45
C SER A 7 -11.64 5.17 18.80
N PRO A 8 -11.02 5.83 19.80
CA PRO A 8 -9.73 5.39 20.33
C PRO A 8 -9.69 3.90 20.72
N THR A 9 -10.76 3.39 21.33
CA THR A 9 -10.88 1.97 21.69
C THR A 9 -10.78 1.04 20.49
N MET A 10 -11.32 1.44 19.33
CA MET A 10 -11.21 0.63 18.11
C MET A 10 -9.76 0.65 17.59
N ALA A 11 -9.06 1.79 17.66
CA ALA A 11 -7.65 1.85 17.29
C ALA A 11 -6.79 0.95 18.19
N GLU A 12 -7.00 0.99 19.50
CA GLU A 12 -6.33 0.09 20.46
C GLU A 12 -6.62 -1.38 20.15
N HIS A 13 -7.88 -1.73 19.86
CA HIS A 13 -8.26 -3.10 19.52
C HIS A 13 -7.52 -3.61 18.28
N VAL A 14 -7.46 -2.80 17.22
CA VAL A 14 -6.76 -3.16 15.98
C VAL A 14 -5.26 -3.29 16.23
N ILE A 15 -4.62 -2.33 16.89
CA ILE A 15 -3.17 -2.40 17.17
C ILE A 15 -2.85 -3.60 18.06
N ALA A 16 -3.60 -3.83 19.14
CA ALA A 16 -3.43 -4.99 20.00
C ALA A 16 -3.62 -6.31 19.25
N SER A 17 -4.55 -6.35 18.29
CA SER A 17 -4.78 -7.56 17.48
C SER A 17 -3.61 -7.93 16.58
N VAL A 18 -2.87 -6.94 16.08
CA VAL A 18 -1.66 -7.18 15.30
C VAL A 18 -0.52 -7.59 16.22
N LEU A 19 -0.31 -6.85 17.32
CA LEU A 19 0.78 -7.12 18.27
C LEU A 19 0.72 -8.56 18.80
N ARG A 20 -0.45 -9.03 19.26
CA ARG A 20 -0.60 -10.39 19.82
C ARG A 20 -0.31 -11.52 18.83
N LYS A 21 -0.27 -11.21 17.53
CA LYS A 21 -0.05 -12.16 16.42
C LYS A 21 1.34 -12.06 15.81
N LEU A 22 2.22 -11.22 16.35
CA LEU A 22 3.57 -11.09 15.82
C LEU A 22 4.31 -12.43 15.84
N GLY A 23 5.08 -12.66 14.78
CA GLY A 23 6.05 -13.72 14.71
C GLY A 23 7.15 -13.57 15.77
N PRO A 24 7.96 -14.61 15.98
CA PRO A 24 8.99 -14.62 17.02
C PRO A 24 10.03 -13.51 16.86
N ASN A 25 10.26 -13.01 15.64
CA ASN A 25 11.21 -11.92 15.39
C ASN A 25 10.51 -10.56 15.21
N GLY A 26 9.20 -10.49 15.44
CA GLY A 26 8.40 -9.28 15.27
C GLY A 26 7.69 -9.17 13.92
N GLU A 27 7.63 -10.25 13.13
CA GLU A 27 6.95 -10.26 11.84
C GLU A 27 5.44 -10.05 12.01
N VAL A 28 4.83 -9.20 11.20
CA VAL A 28 3.39 -8.97 11.20
C VAL A 28 2.67 -10.09 10.45
N SER A 29 1.66 -10.68 11.09
CA SER A 29 0.78 -11.64 10.41
C SER A 29 -0.10 -10.91 9.39
N HIS A 30 0.00 -11.31 8.13
CA HIS A 30 -0.82 -10.80 7.02
C HIS A 30 -2.27 -11.25 7.16
N GLU A 31 -2.43 -12.57 7.32
CA GLU A 31 -3.71 -13.26 7.38
C GLU A 31 -3.60 -14.48 8.28
N GLU A 32 -4.76 -14.90 8.78
CA GLU A 32 -4.91 -16.13 9.53
C GLU A 32 -5.65 -17.18 8.69
N ALA A 33 -5.04 -18.34 8.52
CA ALA A 33 -5.73 -19.51 7.99
C ALA A 33 -6.77 -19.97 9.00
N LEU A 34 -8.04 -19.92 8.61
CA LEU A 34 -9.18 -20.34 9.43
C LEU A 34 -9.93 -21.52 8.80
N GLY A 35 -10.61 -22.30 9.63
CA GLY A 35 -11.51 -23.37 9.19
C GLY A 35 -10.84 -24.36 8.22
N GLY A 36 -11.42 -24.52 7.02
CA GLY A 36 -10.91 -25.47 6.03
C GLY A 36 -9.49 -25.18 5.53
N GLN A 37 -9.07 -23.90 5.53
CA GLN A 37 -7.69 -23.54 5.18
C GLN A 37 -6.70 -23.97 6.26
N ALA A 38 -7.02 -23.71 7.53
CA ALA A 38 -6.23 -24.17 8.67
C ALA A 38 -6.04 -25.69 8.64
N ILE A 39 -7.13 -26.43 8.41
CA ILE A 39 -7.10 -27.90 8.31
C ILE A 39 -6.16 -28.37 7.20
N ARG A 40 -6.28 -27.79 6.00
CA ARG A 40 -5.43 -28.14 4.86
C ARG A 40 -3.95 -27.87 5.14
N GLU A 41 -3.63 -26.70 5.69
CA GLU A 41 -2.25 -26.33 5.98
C GLU A 41 -1.65 -27.18 7.12
N ASN A 42 -2.42 -27.46 8.16
CA ASN A 42 -1.99 -28.36 9.23
C ASN A 42 -1.88 -29.81 8.77
N ALA A 43 -2.69 -30.27 7.81
CA ALA A 43 -2.54 -31.59 7.19
C ALA A 43 -1.21 -31.70 6.44
N VAL A 44 -0.80 -30.68 5.69
CA VAL A 44 0.52 -30.64 5.03
C VAL A 44 1.66 -30.67 6.06
N LEU A 45 1.53 -29.94 7.16
CA LEU A 45 2.49 -29.98 8.26
C LEU A 45 2.55 -31.37 8.90
N TYR A 46 1.39 -31.99 9.15
CA TYR A 46 1.28 -33.35 9.68
C TYR A 46 2.03 -34.34 8.79
N ASP A 47 1.74 -34.35 7.48
CA ASP A 47 2.40 -35.25 6.53
C ASP A 47 3.92 -35.07 6.52
N SER A 48 4.38 -33.81 6.57
CA SER A 48 5.80 -33.47 6.66
C SER A 48 6.45 -33.98 7.96
N LEU A 49 5.75 -33.89 9.09
CA LEU A 49 6.23 -34.39 10.37
C LEU A 49 6.29 -35.92 10.39
N VAL A 50 5.29 -36.60 9.84
CA VAL A 50 5.26 -38.06 9.67
C VAL A 50 6.42 -38.51 8.79
N ALA A 51 6.62 -37.88 7.63
CA ALA A 51 7.71 -38.19 6.71
C ALA A 51 9.10 -38.02 7.35
N ARG A 52 9.24 -37.09 8.32
CA ARG A 52 10.47 -36.85 9.09
C ARG A 52 10.57 -37.70 10.36
N GLY A 53 9.65 -38.64 10.60
CA GLY A 53 9.63 -39.49 11.79
C GLY A 53 9.30 -38.77 13.10
N ARG A 54 8.75 -37.54 13.05
CA ARG A 54 8.42 -36.72 14.23
C ARG A 54 7.01 -37.04 14.73
N LEU A 55 6.77 -38.30 15.10
CA LEU A 55 5.43 -38.85 15.32
C LEU A 55 4.67 -38.21 16.49
N ASP A 56 5.32 -37.84 17.59
CA ASP A 56 4.64 -37.18 18.72
C ASP A 56 4.06 -35.83 18.32
N ARG A 57 4.88 -35.02 17.62
CA ARG A 57 4.46 -33.71 17.11
C ARG A 57 3.43 -33.83 15.98
N ALA A 58 3.53 -34.87 15.16
CA ALA A 58 2.50 -35.17 14.17
C ALA A 58 1.17 -35.48 14.87
N ARG A 59 1.16 -36.28 15.94
CA ARG A 59 -0.05 -36.58 16.72
C ARG A 59 -0.67 -35.33 17.35
N GLU A 60 0.15 -34.41 17.86
CA GLU A 60 -0.31 -33.10 18.36
C GLU A 60 -1.01 -32.29 17.26
N VAL A 61 -0.41 -32.18 16.07
CA VAL A 61 -1.00 -31.46 14.93
C VAL A 61 -2.29 -32.13 14.47
N LEU A 62 -2.31 -33.47 14.40
CA LEU A 62 -3.50 -34.24 14.02
C LEU A 62 -4.67 -34.01 14.98
N GLY A 63 -4.39 -33.91 16.28
CA GLY A 63 -5.41 -33.62 17.30
C GLY A 63 -5.98 -32.19 17.22
N ASN A 64 -5.36 -31.30 16.46
CA ASN A 64 -5.74 -29.89 16.38
C ASN A 64 -5.59 -29.32 14.96
N LEU A 65 -6.05 -30.04 13.93
CA LEU A 65 -5.93 -29.61 12.54
C LEU A 65 -6.62 -28.27 12.26
N GLN A 66 -7.68 -27.95 13.00
CA GLN A 66 -8.40 -26.68 12.90
C GLN A 66 -7.69 -25.48 13.54
N ALA A 67 -6.53 -25.69 14.19
CA ALA A 67 -5.77 -24.62 14.80
C ALA A 67 -5.45 -23.53 13.78
N THR A 68 -5.85 -22.29 14.10
CA THR A 68 -5.52 -21.11 13.33
C THR A 68 -4.01 -21.03 13.09
N ARG A 69 -3.61 -20.68 11.86
CA ARG A 69 -2.21 -20.44 11.52
C ARG A 69 -2.04 -19.03 11.00
N GLU A 70 -1.07 -18.33 11.57
CA GLU A 70 -0.65 -17.02 11.10
C GLU A 70 0.28 -17.15 9.89
N ASN A 71 0.21 -16.19 8.97
CA ASN A 71 1.05 -16.16 7.77
C ASN A 71 1.83 -14.83 7.67
N TYR A 72 3.15 -14.93 7.53
CA TYR A 72 4.10 -13.81 7.63
C TYR A 72 4.82 -13.52 6.29
N HIS A 73 4.16 -13.82 5.17
CA HIS A 73 4.80 -13.76 3.84
C HIS A 73 4.76 -12.39 3.16
N MET A 74 3.97 -11.44 3.67
CA MET A 74 3.75 -10.13 3.07
C MET A 74 4.61 -9.09 3.76
N ILE A 75 5.50 -8.48 2.99
CA ILE A 75 6.55 -7.59 3.49
C ILE A 75 6.01 -6.19 3.79
N ASP A 76 4.95 -5.76 3.11
CA ASP A 76 4.37 -4.42 3.31
C ASP A 76 3.73 -4.27 4.70
N ASP A 77 3.20 -5.35 5.28
CA ASP A 77 2.58 -5.33 6.62
C ASP A 77 3.54 -4.87 7.71
N GLU A 78 4.82 -5.26 7.61
CA GLU A 78 5.87 -4.85 8.55
C GLU A 78 5.98 -3.32 8.60
N PHE A 79 5.85 -2.64 7.47
CA PHE A 79 5.95 -1.19 7.41
C PHE A 79 4.65 -0.48 7.80
N GLN A 80 3.51 -1.18 7.83
CA GLN A 80 2.21 -0.59 8.16
C GLN A 80 2.00 -0.44 9.68
N LEU A 81 2.49 -1.39 10.49
CA LEU A 81 2.27 -1.38 11.94
C LEU A 81 2.87 -0.13 12.62
N PRO A 82 4.12 0.28 12.36
CA PRO A 82 4.67 1.50 12.95
C PRO A 82 3.82 2.73 12.61
N VAL A 83 3.34 2.83 11.37
CA VAL A 83 2.51 3.95 10.91
C VAL A 83 1.18 4.01 11.66
N LEU A 84 0.53 2.86 11.86
CA LEU A 84 -0.71 2.77 12.63
C LEU A 84 -0.48 3.13 14.10
N ALA A 85 0.56 2.57 14.73
CA ALA A 85 0.91 2.81 16.13
C ALA A 85 1.27 4.28 16.37
N ALA A 86 2.11 4.89 15.51
CA ALA A 86 2.48 6.29 15.60
C ALA A 86 1.26 7.22 15.53
N ARG A 87 0.31 6.93 14.62
CA ARG A 87 -0.93 7.72 14.49
C ARG A 87 -1.83 7.67 15.72
N TYR A 88 -1.87 6.56 16.43
CA TYR A 88 -2.59 6.43 17.70
C TYR A 88 -1.85 7.16 18.83
N LEU A 89 -0.54 6.92 18.97
CA LEU A 89 0.27 7.52 20.04
C LEU A 89 0.41 9.04 19.89
N ALA A 90 0.42 9.56 18.67
CA ALA A 90 0.45 10.98 18.39
C ALA A 90 -0.92 11.67 18.47
N ASP A 91 -2.03 10.94 18.63
CA ASP A 91 -3.36 11.53 18.67
C ASP A 91 -3.55 12.36 19.96
N PRO A 92 -3.72 13.69 19.88
CA PRO A 92 -3.86 14.53 21.07
C PRO A 92 -5.19 14.30 21.80
N LEU A 93 -6.18 13.68 21.15
CA LEU A 93 -7.48 13.36 21.75
C LEU A 93 -7.41 12.14 22.68
N VAL A 94 -6.32 11.38 22.63
CA VAL A 94 -6.10 10.22 23.50
C VAL A 94 -5.23 10.64 24.69
N PRO A 95 -5.73 10.53 25.94
CA PRO A 95 -4.98 10.89 27.14
C PRO A 95 -3.64 10.13 27.28
N VAL A 96 -2.65 10.79 27.89
CA VAL A 96 -1.32 10.21 28.13
C VAL A 96 -1.39 8.91 28.92
N ASP A 97 -2.15 8.89 30.03
CA ASP A 97 -2.28 7.71 30.89
C ASP A 97 -2.88 6.52 30.12
N ARG A 98 -3.86 6.78 29.26
CA ARG A 98 -4.46 5.75 28.40
C ARG A 98 -3.46 5.15 27.41
N LYS A 99 -2.62 5.98 26.80
CA LYS A 99 -1.53 5.50 25.91
C LYS A 99 -0.52 4.66 26.70
N ARG A 100 -0.18 5.09 27.92
CA ARG A 100 0.76 4.39 28.79
C ARG A 100 0.22 3.03 29.23
N ASP A 101 -1.03 2.97 29.69
CA ASP A 101 -1.70 1.74 30.10
C ASP A 101 -1.79 0.76 28.93
N PHE A 102 -2.17 1.26 27.74
CA PHE A 102 -2.19 0.47 26.52
C PHE A 102 -0.82 -0.15 26.23
N LEU A 103 0.27 0.62 26.31
CA LEU A 103 1.63 0.14 26.02
C LEU A 103 2.17 -0.85 27.07
N LEU A 104 1.75 -0.73 28.33
CA LEU A 104 2.17 -1.62 29.43
C LEU A 104 1.39 -2.94 29.48
N ASP A 105 0.18 -2.96 28.91
CA ASP A 105 -0.66 -4.14 28.87
C ASP A 105 0.10 -5.34 28.27
N SER A 106 0.03 -6.47 28.97
CA SER A 106 0.68 -7.74 28.64
C SER A 106 -0.32 -8.91 28.57
N ALA A 107 -1.62 -8.62 28.64
CA ALA A 107 -2.69 -9.63 28.62
C ALA A 107 -2.71 -10.45 27.31
N ASP A 108 -2.11 -9.91 26.25
CA ASP A 108 -1.99 -10.56 24.94
C ASP A 108 -0.92 -11.66 24.87
N GLY A 109 -0.10 -11.83 25.92
CA GLY A 109 1.07 -12.71 25.89
C GLY A 109 2.26 -12.12 25.12
N GLY A 110 3.43 -12.78 25.17
CA GLY A 110 4.62 -12.32 24.42
C GLY A 110 5.31 -11.04 24.95
N GLY A 111 4.99 -10.63 26.19
CA GLY A 111 5.50 -9.42 26.84
C GLY A 111 4.52 -8.25 26.74
N SER A 112 4.91 -7.08 27.24
CA SER A 112 4.07 -5.87 27.08
C SER A 112 3.91 -5.51 25.60
N ARG A 113 2.81 -4.85 25.25
CA ARG A 113 2.58 -4.31 23.90
C ARG A 113 3.73 -3.40 23.42
N LEU A 114 4.35 -2.64 24.33
CA LEU A 114 5.55 -1.87 24.02
C LEU A 114 6.74 -2.77 23.63
N ALA A 115 6.98 -3.86 24.37
CA ALA A 115 8.06 -4.78 24.02
C ALA A 115 7.82 -5.45 22.66
N GLN A 116 6.57 -5.78 22.33
CA GLN A 116 6.16 -6.32 21.04
C GLN A 116 6.38 -5.31 19.90
N LEU A 117 5.94 -4.07 20.08
CA LEU A 117 6.13 -2.99 19.12
C LEU A 117 7.62 -2.68 18.90
N LEU A 118 8.43 -2.68 19.96
CA LEU A 118 9.89 -2.48 19.85
C LEU A 118 10.58 -3.59 19.06
N ARG A 119 10.10 -4.83 19.12
CA ARG A 119 10.64 -5.95 18.32
C ARG A 119 10.34 -5.77 16.83
N GLU A 120 9.11 -5.44 16.48
CA GLU A 120 8.72 -5.20 15.09
C GLU A 120 9.48 -3.97 14.52
N MET A 121 9.54 -2.86 15.24
CA MET A 121 10.32 -1.69 14.81
C MET A 121 11.81 -2.03 14.62
N ALA A 122 12.36 -2.99 15.39
CA ALA A 122 13.73 -3.45 15.22
C ALA A 122 13.91 -4.32 13.96
N LEU A 123 12.89 -5.09 13.59
CA LEU A 123 12.82 -5.80 12.31
C LEU A 123 12.80 -4.81 11.14
N VAL A 124 11.91 -3.81 11.15
CA VAL A 124 11.84 -2.76 10.11
C VAL A 124 13.17 -2.00 10.00
N ALA A 125 13.75 -1.58 11.13
CA ALA A 125 15.05 -0.91 11.13
C ALA A 125 16.17 -1.80 10.55
N THR A 126 16.08 -3.12 10.73
CA THR A 126 17.01 -4.09 10.13
C THR A 126 16.77 -4.27 8.63
N MET A 127 15.52 -4.38 8.18
CA MET A 127 15.16 -4.51 6.76
C MET A 127 15.58 -3.30 5.93
N THR A 128 15.51 -2.11 6.53
CA THR A 128 15.82 -0.84 5.87
C THR A 128 17.32 -0.50 5.85
N ARG A 129 18.13 -1.15 6.70
CA ARG A 129 19.56 -0.85 6.87
C ARG A 129 20.39 -0.94 5.57
N PRO A 130 20.27 -1.97 4.71
CA PRO A 130 21.14 -2.11 3.54
C PRO A 130 21.11 -0.90 2.60
N TYR A 131 19.94 -0.27 2.45
CA TYR A 131 19.78 0.92 1.61
C TYR A 131 20.32 2.19 2.29
N VAL A 132 20.20 2.29 3.63
CA VAL A 132 20.82 3.37 4.42
C VAL A 132 22.35 3.32 4.27
N ASP A 133 22.94 2.12 4.40
CA ASP A 133 24.38 1.91 4.32
C ASP A 133 24.90 2.15 2.88
N ALA A 134 24.11 1.83 1.85
CA ALA A 134 24.46 2.09 0.46
C ALA A 134 23.20 2.29 -0.43
N PRO A 135 22.85 3.54 -0.80
CA PRO A 135 21.56 3.88 -1.42
C PRO A 135 21.52 3.63 -2.93
N ARG A 136 21.53 2.35 -3.31
CA ARG A 136 21.43 1.86 -4.69
C ARG A 136 20.27 0.87 -4.85
N PRO A 137 19.69 0.70 -6.06
CA PRO A 137 18.53 -0.16 -6.28
C PRO A 137 18.67 -1.57 -5.73
N LEU A 138 19.85 -2.18 -5.84
CA LEU A 138 20.10 -3.55 -5.38
C LEU A 138 20.05 -3.74 -3.86
N ASN A 139 20.05 -2.65 -3.10
CA ASN A 139 19.98 -2.63 -1.65
C ASN A 139 18.59 -2.22 -1.13
N LEU A 140 17.62 -2.00 -2.02
CA LEU A 140 16.22 -1.83 -1.67
C LEU A 140 15.65 -3.10 -1.00
N VAL A 141 14.52 -2.96 -0.32
CA VAL A 141 13.79 -4.11 0.24
C VAL A 141 13.26 -4.94 -0.92
N SER A 142 13.84 -6.13 -1.05
CA SER A 142 13.51 -7.11 -2.07
C SER A 142 12.35 -7.96 -1.61
N PHE A 143 11.48 -8.33 -2.55
CA PHE A 143 10.63 -9.49 -2.37
C PHE A 143 11.43 -10.76 -2.06
N PRO A 144 10.82 -11.77 -1.43
CA PRO A 144 11.47 -13.05 -1.19
C PRO A 144 11.61 -13.82 -2.51
N LYS A 145 12.64 -14.65 -2.60
CA LYS A 145 12.80 -15.53 -3.76
C LYS A 145 11.69 -16.58 -3.77
N LEU A 146 11.07 -16.76 -4.94
CA LEU A 146 10.20 -17.90 -5.21
C LEU A 146 11.04 -19.12 -5.62
N ASP A 147 12.07 -18.89 -6.44
CA ASP A 147 13.04 -19.90 -6.87
C ASP A 147 14.40 -19.24 -7.22
N SER A 148 15.27 -19.94 -7.96
CA SER A 148 16.60 -19.44 -8.33
C SER A 148 16.56 -18.20 -9.22
N ALA A 149 15.47 -17.97 -9.95
CA ALA A 149 15.34 -16.93 -10.98
C ALA A 149 14.17 -15.97 -10.75
N ARG A 150 13.23 -16.28 -9.85
CA ARG A 150 11.99 -15.52 -9.65
C ARG A 150 11.80 -15.08 -8.20
N TRP A 151 10.99 -14.04 -8.04
CA TRP A 151 10.57 -13.48 -6.76
C TRP A 151 9.07 -13.67 -6.58
N ARG A 152 8.65 -13.96 -5.36
CA ARG A 152 7.24 -14.04 -5.00
C ARG A 152 6.76 -12.62 -4.68
N SER A 153 5.66 -12.18 -5.29
CA SER A 153 5.02 -10.94 -4.87
C SER A 153 4.64 -11.03 -3.39
N ALA A 154 5.10 -10.07 -2.60
CA ALA A 154 4.97 -10.05 -1.15
C ALA A 154 4.55 -8.66 -0.67
N SER A 155 3.59 -8.06 -1.36
CA SER A 155 2.93 -6.81 -1.00
C SER A 155 1.48 -6.85 -1.50
N TRP A 156 0.61 -5.95 -1.02
CA TRP A 156 -0.86 -6.01 -1.09
C TRP A 156 -1.52 -6.54 -2.38
N ARG A 157 -0.88 -6.42 -3.55
CA ARG A 157 -1.41 -6.98 -4.80
C ARG A 157 -1.39 -8.51 -4.84
N ASP A 158 -0.78 -9.19 -3.88
CA ASP A 158 -0.86 -10.64 -3.60
C ASP A 158 -1.19 -11.54 -4.82
N SER A 159 -0.42 -11.40 -5.90
CA SER A 159 -0.59 -12.15 -7.15
C SER A 159 0.72 -12.16 -7.91
N ASP A 160 1.00 -13.27 -8.58
CA ASP A 160 2.26 -13.48 -9.31
C ASP A 160 2.47 -12.43 -10.42
N ALA A 161 1.39 -11.98 -11.04
CA ALA A 161 1.43 -10.93 -12.06
C ALA A 161 1.42 -9.51 -11.48
N GLY A 162 0.96 -9.33 -10.24
CA GLY A 162 0.58 -8.04 -9.67
C GLY A 162 1.67 -6.98 -9.68
N TYR A 163 2.93 -7.37 -9.59
CA TYR A 163 4.10 -6.45 -9.66
C TYR A 163 4.90 -6.61 -10.96
N ALA A 164 4.30 -7.16 -12.01
CA ALA A 164 4.94 -7.45 -13.29
C ALA A 164 6.23 -8.30 -13.14
N ARG A 165 6.26 -9.21 -12.15
CA ARG A 165 7.44 -10.02 -11.74
C ARG A 165 8.66 -9.20 -11.30
N GLY A 166 8.46 -7.96 -10.90
CA GLY A 166 9.51 -7.15 -10.29
C GLY A 166 10.02 -7.74 -8.98
N ARG A 167 11.28 -7.42 -8.67
CA ARG A 167 11.95 -7.78 -7.42
C ARG A 167 11.74 -6.74 -6.33
N PHE A 168 11.78 -5.46 -6.71
CA PHE A 168 11.68 -4.34 -5.78
C PHE A 168 10.41 -3.56 -6.09
N ALA A 169 9.43 -3.61 -5.18
CA ALA A 169 8.15 -2.96 -5.38
C ALA A 169 8.20 -1.48 -4.96
N MET A 170 7.52 -0.63 -5.73
CA MET A 170 7.52 0.81 -5.53
C MET A 170 6.80 1.21 -4.24
N ASP A 171 5.64 0.63 -3.99
CA ASP A 171 4.86 0.84 -2.77
C ASP A 171 5.69 0.55 -1.50
N VAL A 172 6.40 -0.57 -1.44
CA VAL A 172 7.27 -0.90 -0.30
C VAL A 172 8.39 0.12 -0.16
N ASN A 173 9.08 0.42 -1.26
CA ASN A 173 10.38 1.09 -1.20
C ASN A 173 10.32 2.62 -1.29
N ALA A 174 9.35 3.17 -2.00
CA ALA A 174 9.17 4.61 -2.20
C ALA A 174 8.09 5.20 -1.29
N ILE A 175 7.18 4.38 -0.75
CA ILE A 175 6.08 4.83 0.11
C ILE A 175 6.27 4.28 1.53
N TRP A 176 6.14 2.97 1.73
CA TRP A 176 6.02 2.37 3.06
C TRP A 176 7.30 2.44 3.90
N ALA A 177 8.47 2.11 3.34
CA ALA A 177 9.73 2.15 4.08
C ALA A 177 10.07 3.52 4.68
N PRO A 178 10.03 4.65 3.92
CA PRO A 178 10.20 5.97 4.53
C PRO A 178 9.09 6.31 5.53
N GLN A 179 7.83 5.93 5.28
CA GLN A 179 6.73 6.16 6.23
C GLN A 179 6.97 5.46 7.57
N ALA A 180 7.42 4.21 7.53
CA ALA A 180 7.67 3.43 8.73
C ALA A 180 8.81 4.02 9.55
N LEU A 181 9.91 4.47 8.91
CA LEU A 181 11.02 5.10 9.61
C LEU A 181 10.62 6.44 10.26
N ASP A 182 9.81 7.25 9.58
CA ASP A 182 9.24 8.47 10.17
C ASP A 182 8.27 8.17 11.32
N ALA A 183 7.48 7.11 11.21
CA ALA A 183 6.61 6.64 12.28
C ALA A 183 7.41 6.14 13.48
N ILE A 184 8.50 5.41 13.27
CA ILE A 184 9.46 5.01 14.32
C ILE A 184 10.04 6.25 15.00
N ALA A 185 10.42 7.29 14.25
CA ALA A 185 10.92 8.54 14.81
C ALA A 185 9.87 9.21 15.71
N THR A 186 8.62 9.23 15.25
CA THR A 186 7.48 9.74 16.03
C THR A 186 7.29 8.96 17.33
N ILE A 187 7.27 7.63 17.25
CA ILE A 187 7.10 6.75 18.42
C ILE A 187 8.23 6.99 19.42
N LEU A 188 9.49 6.87 19.00
CA LEU A 188 10.66 7.06 19.86
C LEU A 188 10.68 8.45 20.50
N GLY A 189 10.25 9.49 19.77
CA GLY A 189 10.14 10.86 20.31
C GLY A 189 9.05 11.03 21.37
N LEU A 190 7.97 10.25 21.30
CA LEU A 190 6.86 10.31 22.27
C LEU A 190 7.12 9.49 23.54
N LEU A 191 7.89 8.40 23.45
CA LEU A 191 8.11 7.46 24.56
C LEU A 191 8.60 8.12 25.87
N PRO A 192 9.56 9.08 25.87
CA PRO A 192 9.97 9.76 27.10
C PRO A 192 8.81 10.50 27.79
N GLY A 193 7.94 11.16 27.03
CA GLY A 193 6.76 11.87 27.55
C GLY A 193 5.68 10.93 28.08
N LEU A 194 5.69 9.66 27.66
CA LEU A 194 4.85 8.59 28.20
C LEU A 194 5.48 7.88 29.41
N GLY A 195 6.65 8.35 29.86
CA GLY A 195 7.39 7.77 30.99
C GLY A 195 8.20 6.52 30.65
N PHE A 196 8.61 6.36 29.39
CA PHE A 196 9.51 5.29 28.92
C PHE A 196 10.84 5.90 28.45
N GLY A 197 11.77 6.06 29.38
CA GLY A 197 13.15 6.47 29.08
C GLY A 197 14.03 5.31 28.62
N ALA A 198 15.30 5.59 28.31
CA ALA A 198 16.27 4.59 27.80
C ALA A 198 16.35 3.32 28.67
N ALA A 199 16.44 3.48 30.01
CA ALA A 199 16.50 2.35 30.93
C ALA A 199 15.24 1.44 30.88
N ALA A 200 14.06 2.02 30.60
CA ALA A 200 12.84 1.24 30.42
C ALA A 200 12.88 0.43 29.12
N LEU A 201 13.42 1.01 28.03
CA LEU A 201 13.57 0.30 26.76
C LEU A 201 14.57 -0.85 26.87
N ASP A 202 15.71 -0.62 27.53
CA ASP A 202 16.73 -1.65 27.78
C ASP A 202 16.19 -2.83 28.60
N SER A 203 15.31 -2.54 29.58
CA SER A 203 14.66 -3.55 30.41
C SER A 203 13.56 -4.33 29.66
N LEU A 204 12.69 -3.63 28.93
CA LEU A 204 11.53 -4.23 28.27
C LEU A 204 11.89 -5.00 27.00
N ALA A 205 12.93 -4.57 26.28
CA ALA A 205 13.32 -5.15 25.00
C ALA A 205 14.85 -5.13 24.81
N PRO A 206 15.63 -5.85 25.64
CA PRO A 206 17.09 -5.81 25.60
C PRO A 206 17.68 -6.21 24.23
N GLY A 207 16.95 -7.03 23.46
CA GLY A 207 17.35 -7.43 22.11
C GLY A 207 17.49 -6.28 21.11
N ILE A 208 16.85 -5.12 21.34
CA ILE A 208 16.93 -3.99 20.42
C ILE A 208 18.33 -3.36 20.39
N ALA A 209 19.11 -3.49 21.47
CA ALA A 209 20.37 -2.78 21.64
C ALA A 209 21.40 -3.12 20.54
N GLY A 210 21.35 -4.36 20.02
CA GLY A 210 22.21 -4.87 18.94
C GLY A 210 21.68 -4.61 17.53
N THR A 211 20.54 -3.94 17.37
CA THR A 211 19.89 -3.66 16.08
C THR A 211 20.06 -2.20 15.68
N PRO A 212 19.77 -1.81 14.42
CA PRO A 212 19.74 -0.41 14.02
C PRO A 212 18.78 0.44 14.85
N LEU A 213 17.66 -0.12 15.33
CA LEU A 213 16.72 0.59 16.21
C LEU A 213 17.39 1.04 17.51
N GLY A 214 18.26 0.22 18.10
CA GLY A 214 19.02 0.59 19.29
C GLY A 214 19.90 1.82 19.06
N ARG A 215 20.49 1.97 17.87
CA ARG A 215 21.23 3.18 17.47
C ARG A 215 20.26 4.38 17.36
N TYR A 216 19.14 4.20 16.66
CA TYR A 216 18.14 5.24 16.46
C TYR A 216 17.55 5.77 17.78
N ALA A 217 17.31 4.89 18.76
CA ALA A 217 16.80 5.26 20.07
C ALA A 217 17.79 6.11 20.90
N ARG A 218 19.10 5.93 20.67
CA ARG A 218 20.17 6.68 21.36
C ARG A 218 20.60 7.95 20.62
N ASP A 219 20.48 7.96 19.30
CA ASP A 219 20.83 9.09 18.43
C ASP A 219 19.73 9.31 17.38
N SER A 220 18.85 10.26 17.67
CA SER A 220 17.77 10.64 16.76
C SER A 220 18.30 11.19 15.44
N THR A 221 19.51 11.77 15.39
CA THR A 221 20.12 12.29 14.16
C THR A 221 20.35 11.16 13.15
N SER A 222 20.80 10.00 13.63
CA SER A 222 21.00 8.83 12.77
C SER A 222 19.70 8.30 12.15
N LEU A 223 18.57 8.40 12.85
CA LEU A 223 17.25 8.06 12.31
C LEU A 223 16.77 9.09 11.28
N HIS A 224 16.92 10.38 11.56
CA HIS A 224 16.57 11.43 10.59
C HIS A 224 17.39 11.31 9.30
N ALA A 225 18.68 10.94 9.40
CA ALA A 225 19.51 10.64 8.24
C ALA A 225 18.98 9.43 7.46
N ALA A 226 18.61 8.34 8.15
CA ALA A 226 18.02 7.15 7.53
C ALA A 226 16.71 7.46 6.79
N VAL A 227 15.81 8.23 7.42
CA VAL A 227 14.58 8.74 6.79
C VAL A 227 14.91 9.51 5.51
N THR A 228 15.87 10.44 5.57
CA THR A 228 16.26 11.27 4.42
C THR A 228 16.77 10.41 3.26
N VAL A 229 17.62 9.41 3.56
CA VAL A 229 18.11 8.46 2.56
C VAL A 229 16.94 7.70 1.91
N TRP A 230 16.01 7.19 2.70
CA TRP A 230 14.85 6.43 2.24
C TRP A 230 13.83 7.25 1.45
N ARG A 231 13.57 8.50 1.82
CA ARG A 231 12.77 9.42 1.00
C ARG A 231 13.37 9.58 -0.41
N GLY A 232 14.69 9.51 -0.51
CA GLY A 232 15.39 9.52 -1.78
C GLY A 232 15.15 8.28 -2.67
N ALA A 233 14.68 7.13 -2.14
CA ALA A 233 14.46 5.89 -2.90
C ALA A 233 13.48 6.06 -4.06
N ARG A 234 12.53 6.99 -3.92
CA ARG A 234 11.56 7.36 -4.95
C ARG A 234 12.17 7.60 -6.34
N ARG A 235 13.37 8.19 -6.42
CA ARG A 235 14.07 8.48 -7.70
C ARG A 235 14.33 7.23 -8.55
N HIS A 236 14.45 6.06 -7.93
CA HIS A 236 14.68 4.81 -8.64
C HIS A 236 13.44 4.35 -9.41
N PHE A 237 12.25 4.81 -9.01
CA PHE A 237 10.97 4.43 -9.60
C PHE A 237 10.41 5.50 -10.54
N GLU A 238 10.86 6.75 -10.47
CA GLU A 238 10.38 7.81 -11.35
C GLU A 238 10.82 7.59 -12.81
N LEU A 239 9.88 7.70 -13.74
CA LEU A 239 10.08 7.62 -15.18
C LEU A 239 9.30 8.74 -15.86
N THR A 240 9.91 9.38 -16.86
CA THR A 240 9.26 10.36 -17.74
C THR A 240 9.32 9.84 -19.17
N LEU A 241 8.15 9.73 -19.82
CA LEU A 241 8.02 9.36 -21.21
C LEU A 241 7.65 10.58 -22.07
N GLY A 242 8.27 10.70 -23.24
CA GLY A 242 7.94 11.73 -24.21
C GLY A 242 6.69 11.38 -25.05
N PRO A 243 6.00 12.37 -25.63
CA PRO A 243 4.83 12.17 -26.50
C PRO A 243 5.00 11.08 -27.56
N GLU A 244 6.09 11.13 -28.33
CA GLU A 244 6.35 10.18 -29.43
C GLU A 244 6.53 8.74 -28.93
N GLU A 245 7.28 8.56 -27.85
CA GLU A 245 7.49 7.25 -27.22
C GLU A 245 6.17 6.68 -26.68
N MET A 246 5.36 7.52 -26.04
CA MET A 246 4.05 7.12 -25.55
C MET A 246 3.14 6.67 -26.69
N GLU A 247 3.06 7.43 -27.78
CA GLU A 247 2.22 7.07 -28.93
C GLU A 247 2.65 5.77 -29.58
N GLU A 248 3.97 5.54 -29.74
CA GLU A 248 4.50 4.29 -30.27
C GLU A 248 4.10 3.09 -29.40
N GLN A 249 4.37 3.18 -28.09
CA GLN A 249 4.12 2.09 -27.15
C GLN A 249 2.64 1.80 -26.97
N ILE A 250 1.79 2.84 -26.88
CA ILE A 250 0.34 2.69 -26.86
C ILE A 250 -0.17 2.00 -28.13
N ARG A 251 0.28 2.43 -29.31
CA ARG A 251 -0.12 1.81 -30.59
C ARG A 251 0.27 0.34 -30.63
N ALA A 252 1.48 0.01 -30.17
CA ALA A 252 1.96 -1.37 -30.08
C ALA A 252 1.11 -2.21 -29.11
N ARG A 253 0.73 -1.65 -27.96
CA ARG A 253 -0.13 -2.31 -26.97
C ARG A 253 -1.54 -2.56 -27.50
N LEU A 254 -2.16 -1.55 -28.09
CA LEU A 254 -3.52 -1.63 -28.64
C LEU A 254 -3.61 -2.65 -29.77
N ALA A 255 -2.56 -2.78 -30.59
CA ALA A 255 -2.49 -3.79 -31.65
C ALA A 255 -2.56 -5.24 -31.13
N ARG A 256 -2.31 -5.47 -29.83
CA ARG A 256 -2.39 -6.78 -29.17
C ARG A 256 -3.73 -7.04 -28.49
N LEU A 257 -4.60 -6.05 -28.39
CA LEU A 257 -5.92 -6.22 -27.78
C LEU A 257 -6.88 -6.95 -28.72
N PRO A 258 -7.90 -7.65 -28.18
CA PRO A 258 -8.99 -8.19 -28.97
C PRO A 258 -9.64 -7.11 -29.86
N PRO A 259 -10.11 -7.43 -31.09
CA PRO A 259 -10.55 -6.41 -32.05
C PRO A 259 -11.65 -5.47 -31.56
N ALA A 260 -12.58 -5.94 -30.71
CA ALA A 260 -13.63 -5.08 -30.14
C ALA A 260 -13.04 -4.04 -29.16
N GLU A 261 -12.15 -4.47 -28.29
CA GLU A 261 -11.53 -3.64 -27.26
C GLU A 261 -10.50 -2.67 -27.84
N ARG A 262 -9.71 -3.14 -28.81
CA ARG A 262 -8.83 -2.28 -29.60
C ARG A 262 -9.61 -1.12 -30.23
N ARG A 263 -10.71 -1.41 -30.94
CA ARG A 263 -11.53 -0.38 -31.59
C ARG A 263 -12.12 0.62 -30.59
N TYR A 264 -12.53 0.14 -29.42
CA TYR A 264 -13.04 1.00 -28.35
C TYR A 264 -11.97 1.97 -27.86
N TRP A 265 -10.79 1.47 -27.47
CA TRP A 265 -9.73 2.32 -26.92
C TRP A 265 -9.08 3.24 -27.94
N GLU A 266 -8.95 2.82 -29.21
CA GLU A 266 -8.58 3.73 -30.31
C GLU A 266 -9.62 4.85 -30.49
N GLY A 267 -10.91 4.55 -30.29
CA GLY A 267 -11.99 5.52 -30.30
C GLY A 267 -11.90 6.51 -29.14
N ALA A 268 -11.67 6.01 -27.92
CA ALA A 268 -11.49 6.84 -26.73
C ALA A 268 -10.30 7.79 -26.89
N MET A 269 -9.16 7.31 -27.41
CA MET A 269 -8.01 8.18 -27.72
C MET A 269 -8.37 9.30 -28.70
N ARG A 270 -9.07 8.98 -29.81
CA ARG A 270 -9.49 10.01 -30.77
C ARG A 270 -10.42 11.05 -30.15
N ALA A 271 -11.28 10.65 -29.22
CA ALA A 271 -12.19 11.57 -28.53
C ALA A 271 -11.45 12.53 -27.59
N HIS A 272 -10.36 12.08 -26.97
CA HIS A 272 -9.54 12.89 -26.06
C HIS A 272 -8.43 13.70 -26.75
N GLY A 273 -8.12 13.39 -28.01
CA GLY A 273 -7.03 14.01 -28.78
C GLY A 273 -5.69 13.28 -28.63
N GLU A 274 -4.68 13.80 -29.34
CA GLU A 274 -3.32 13.24 -29.34
C GLU A 274 -2.62 13.40 -27.97
N VAL A 275 -1.68 12.50 -27.70
CA VAL A 275 -0.87 12.54 -26.47
C VAL A 275 0.19 13.62 -26.65
N ARG A 276 -0.11 14.86 -26.26
CA ARG A 276 0.79 16.02 -26.51
C ARG A 276 1.81 16.29 -25.41
N ASP A 277 1.47 15.92 -24.19
CA ASP A 277 2.32 16.17 -23.02
C ASP A 277 3.07 14.90 -22.61
N SER A 278 4.27 15.08 -22.07
CA SER A 278 5.00 13.99 -21.42
C SER A 278 4.20 13.40 -20.25
N LEU A 279 4.56 12.18 -19.84
CA LEU A 279 4.01 11.55 -18.65
C LEU A 279 5.14 11.22 -17.69
N THR A 280 5.12 11.83 -16.50
CA THR A 280 5.95 11.44 -15.37
C THR A 280 5.12 10.60 -14.41
N PHE A 281 5.63 9.43 -14.02
CA PHE A 281 4.97 8.54 -13.07
C PHE A 281 5.98 7.68 -12.31
N LEU A 282 5.54 7.10 -11.20
CA LEU A 282 6.29 6.05 -10.50
C LEU A 282 5.97 4.69 -11.12
N VAL A 283 6.98 4.01 -11.65
CA VAL A 283 6.82 2.66 -12.17
C VAL A 283 6.47 1.68 -11.05
N LEU A 284 5.67 0.67 -11.36
CA LEU A 284 5.16 -0.31 -10.39
C LEU A 284 6.26 -1.05 -9.61
N SER A 285 7.35 -1.43 -10.30
CA SER A 285 8.44 -2.19 -9.69
C SER A 285 9.75 -2.08 -10.50
N LEU A 286 10.84 -2.53 -9.91
CA LEU A 286 12.13 -2.73 -10.57
C LEU A 286 12.42 -4.22 -10.73
N ASP A 287 13.10 -4.56 -11.82
CA ASP A 287 13.57 -5.90 -12.11
C ASP A 287 14.76 -6.32 -11.20
N PRO A 288 15.27 -7.56 -11.33
CA PRO A 288 16.36 -8.05 -10.49
C PRO A 288 17.68 -7.26 -10.60
N ALA A 289 17.88 -6.56 -11.71
CA ALA A 289 19.03 -5.70 -11.97
C ALA A 289 18.80 -4.25 -11.49
N GLY A 290 17.61 -3.93 -10.97
CA GLY A 290 17.23 -2.59 -10.54
C GLY A 290 16.77 -1.70 -11.69
N LYS A 291 16.40 -2.26 -12.85
CA LYS A 291 15.83 -1.51 -13.96
C LYS A 291 14.32 -1.38 -13.82
N ARG A 292 13.79 -0.22 -14.20
CA ARG A 292 12.36 0.11 -14.15
C ARG A 292 11.54 -0.81 -15.06
N ILE A 293 10.42 -1.33 -14.54
CA ILE A 293 9.38 -2.02 -15.31
C ILE A 293 8.24 -1.02 -15.52
N PRO A 294 8.09 -0.40 -16.71
CA PRO A 294 7.25 0.78 -16.93
C PRO A 294 5.75 0.45 -16.98
N VAL A 295 5.17 0.16 -15.81
CA VAL A 295 3.74 -0.01 -15.60
C VAL A 295 3.24 1.15 -14.75
N VAL A 296 2.33 1.96 -15.30
CA VAL A 296 1.61 2.99 -14.51
C VAL A 296 0.65 2.25 -13.57
N ASN A 297 0.46 2.75 -12.36
CA ASN A 297 -0.28 2.03 -11.32
C ASN A 297 -0.92 3.00 -10.32
N THR A 298 -1.87 2.49 -9.55
CA THR A 298 -2.62 3.27 -8.55
C THR A 298 -1.94 3.38 -7.18
N ASP A 299 -0.85 2.66 -6.94
CA ASP A 299 -0.19 2.62 -5.63
C ASP A 299 0.23 4.00 -5.09
N PRO A 300 0.58 5.03 -5.91
CA PRO A 300 0.82 6.39 -5.41
C PRO A 300 -0.35 7.00 -4.63
N ALA A 301 -1.58 6.49 -4.79
CA ALA A 301 -2.73 6.87 -3.96
C ALA A 301 -2.48 6.61 -2.47
N THR A 302 -1.72 5.55 -2.15
CA THR A 302 -1.29 5.26 -0.77
C THR A 302 -0.39 6.38 -0.24
N GLY A 303 0.60 6.82 -1.00
CA GLY A 303 1.48 7.93 -0.62
C GLY A 303 0.70 9.23 -0.38
N LEU A 304 -0.21 9.55 -1.29
CA LEU A 304 -1.10 10.71 -1.19
C LEU A 304 -1.99 10.67 0.07
N PHE A 305 -2.42 9.47 0.48
CA PHE A 305 -3.20 9.25 1.69
C PHE A 305 -2.36 9.35 2.98
N LEU A 306 -1.11 8.89 2.94
CA LEU A 306 -0.26 8.78 4.13
C LEU A 306 0.41 10.10 4.51
N GLU A 307 0.87 10.88 3.52
CA GLU A 307 1.67 12.08 3.72
C GLU A 307 1.03 13.35 3.19
N ARG A 308 1.43 14.49 3.75
CA ARG A 308 1.29 15.78 3.08
C ARG A 308 2.47 15.94 2.14
N SER A 309 2.21 16.05 0.85
CA SER A 309 3.26 16.26 -0.15
C SER A 309 3.32 17.75 -0.52
N ALA A 310 4.47 18.19 -1.05
CA ALA A 310 4.52 19.48 -1.72
C ALA A 310 3.51 19.49 -2.88
N ALA A 311 2.88 20.63 -3.12
CA ALA A 311 1.80 20.75 -4.11
C ALA A 311 2.20 20.22 -5.50
N ALA A 312 3.43 20.51 -5.94
CA ALA A 312 3.94 20.04 -7.22
C ALA A 312 4.07 18.50 -7.29
N ASP A 313 4.51 17.86 -6.22
CA ASP A 313 4.67 16.40 -6.18
C ASP A 313 3.31 15.69 -6.12
N ALA A 314 2.37 16.22 -5.33
CA ALA A 314 1.00 15.71 -5.30
C ALA A 314 0.32 15.80 -6.68
N LEU A 315 0.46 16.94 -7.39
CA LEU A 315 -0.12 17.07 -8.73
C LEU A 315 0.53 16.12 -9.74
N ARG A 316 1.85 15.93 -9.64
CA ARG A 316 2.58 14.97 -10.47
C ARG A 316 2.07 13.54 -10.26
N ASP A 317 1.84 13.16 -9.00
CA ASP A 317 1.35 11.81 -8.66
C ASP A 317 -0.12 11.60 -9.00
N VAL A 318 -0.93 12.65 -9.00
CA VAL A 318 -2.35 12.59 -9.40
C VAL A 318 -2.52 12.58 -10.92
N ALA A 319 -1.60 13.17 -11.68
CA ALA A 319 -1.74 13.32 -13.14
C ALA A 319 -2.02 11.99 -13.88
N PRO A 320 -1.35 10.85 -13.58
CA PRO A 320 -1.65 9.57 -14.23
C PRO A 320 -3.08 9.05 -13.98
N PHE A 321 -3.67 9.36 -12.83
CA PHE A 321 -5.04 8.94 -12.47
C PHE A 321 -6.12 9.65 -13.27
N LEU A 322 -5.83 10.86 -13.77
CA LEU A 322 -6.78 11.69 -14.53
C LEU A 322 -6.59 11.63 -16.03
N ARG A 323 -5.43 11.13 -16.47
CA ARG A 323 -5.13 10.95 -17.88
C ARG A 323 -5.92 9.75 -18.43
N PRO A 324 -6.67 9.91 -19.54
CA PRO A 324 -7.48 8.84 -20.12
C PRO A 324 -6.65 7.61 -20.45
N TYR A 325 -7.18 6.42 -20.16
CA TYR A 325 -6.60 5.16 -20.65
C TYR A 325 -6.73 5.10 -22.19
N PRO A 326 -5.71 4.64 -22.93
CA PRO A 326 -4.47 3.98 -22.49
C PRO A 326 -3.27 4.91 -22.20
N ALA A 327 -3.44 6.24 -22.24
CA ALA A 327 -2.34 7.17 -21.92
C ALA A 327 -2.08 7.29 -20.41
N GLY A 328 -3.11 7.10 -19.58
CA GLY A 328 -3.02 7.03 -18.12
C GLY A 328 -3.86 5.89 -17.57
N LEU A 329 -4.51 6.12 -16.42
CA LEU A 329 -5.33 5.11 -15.74
C LEU A 329 -6.83 5.35 -15.89
N PHE A 330 -7.27 6.55 -16.29
CA PHE A 330 -8.67 6.94 -16.19
C PHE A 330 -9.54 6.30 -17.28
N ALA A 331 -10.47 5.43 -16.89
CA ALA A 331 -11.52 4.95 -17.78
C ALA A 331 -12.85 5.65 -17.46
N GLU A 332 -13.40 6.35 -18.46
CA GLU A 332 -14.70 7.01 -18.29
C GLU A 332 -15.79 6.01 -17.89
N ARG A 333 -16.68 6.44 -16.99
CA ARG A 333 -17.78 5.62 -16.43
C ARG A 333 -17.35 4.35 -15.68
N LEU A 334 -16.06 4.22 -15.38
CA LEU A 334 -15.52 3.08 -14.65
C LEU A 334 -14.67 3.50 -13.45
N GLY A 335 -13.74 4.44 -13.64
CA GLY A 335 -12.75 4.86 -12.64
C GLY A 335 -11.31 4.57 -13.07
N PRO A 336 -10.33 4.78 -12.18
CA PRO A 336 -8.92 4.53 -12.47
C PRO A 336 -8.62 3.03 -12.49
N LEU A 337 -8.11 2.51 -13.60
CA LEU A 337 -7.62 1.15 -13.69
C LEU A 337 -6.40 0.97 -12.77
N VAL A 338 -6.30 -0.19 -12.13
CA VAL A 338 -5.29 -0.50 -11.10
C VAL A 338 -3.87 -0.52 -11.66
N ALA A 339 -3.73 -0.75 -12.96
CA ALA A 339 -2.47 -0.74 -13.70
C ALA A 339 -2.68 -0.29 -15.17
N ASN A 340 -1.62 0.14 -15.82
CA ASN A 340 -1.54 0.33 -17.27
C ASN A 340 -0.17 -0.17 -17.77
N ASP A 341 -0.23 -1.22 -18.59
CA ASP A 341 0.92 -1.94 -19.14
C ASP A 341 1.33 -1.44 -20.54
N ALA A 342 0.72 -0.36 -21.06
CA ALA A 342 0.96 0.12 -22.42
C ALA A 342 2.43 0.42 -22.71
N TYR A 343 3.18 0.82 -21.69
CA TYR A 343 4.61 1.16 -21.80
C TYR A 343 5.53 -0.02 -21.48
N ALA A 344 4.98 -1.15 -21.04
CA ALA A 344 5.73 -2.33 -20.64
C ALA A 344 6.10 -3.23 -21.84
N THR A 345 6.96 -4.22 -21.57
CA THR A 345 7.37 -5.19 -22.58
C THR A 345 6.25 -6.19 -22.86
N ARG A 346 6.35 -6.88 -24.01
CA ARG A 346 5.42 -7.95 -24.38
C ARG A 346 5.27 -9.05 -23.31
N GLY A 347 6.36 -9.37 -22.59
CA GLY A 347 6.30 -10.37 -21.51
C GLY A 347 5.37 -9.94 -20.37
N VAL A 348 5.29 -8.64 -20.08
CA VAL A 348 4.35 -8.10 -19.08
C VAL A 348 2.92 -8.14 -19.60
N TRP A 349 2.69 -7.89 -20.89
CA TRP A 349 1.35 -7.99 -21.49
C TRP A 349 0.82 -9.43 -21.43
N GLU A 350 1.68 -10.42 -21.70
CA GLU A 350 1.33 -11.84 -21.63
C GLU A 350 1.05 -12.26 -20.19
N LEU A 351 1.85 -11.77 -19.24
CA LEU A 351 1.65 -11.99 -17.81
C LEU A 351 0.29 -11.48 -17.32
N PHE A 352 -0.09 -10.24 -17.62
CA PHE A 352 -1.40 -9.68 -17.23
C PHE A 352 -2.58 -10.28 -18.01
N ARG A 353 -2.33 -10.90 -19.16
CA ARG A 353 -3.36 -11.66 -19.89
C ARG A 353 -3.64 -13.00 -19.18
N ASP A 354 -2.61 -13.66 -18.67
CA ASP A 354 -2.72 -14.97 -18.02
C ASP A 354 -3.23 -14.86 -16.58
N ASP A 355 -2.93 -13.75 -15.89
CA ASP A 355 -3.46 -13.43 -14.57
C ASP A 355 -4.02 -12.00 -14.57
N ALA A 356 -5.35 -11.91 -14.64
CA ALA A 356 -6.06 -10.66 -14.83
C ALA A 356 -6.31 -9.88 -13.53
N TYR A 357 -5.97 -10.42 -12.35
CA TYR A 357 -6.43 -9.91 -11.05
C TYR A 357 -6.00 -8.46 -10.79
N HIS A 358 -4.75 -8.12 -11.15
CA HIS A 358 -4.18 -6.78 -11.05
C HIS A 358 -3.85 -6.17 -12.42
N SER A 359 -4.56 -6.61 -13.46
CA SER A 359 -4.32 -6.20 -14.83
C SER A 359 -4.93 -4.82 -15.16
N PRO A 360 -4.59 -4.23 -16.32
CA PRO A 360 -5.21 -3.01 -16.87
C PRO A 360 -6.69 -3.12 -17.26
N ARG A 361 -7.42 -4.07 -16.69
CA ARG A 361 -8.87 -4.23 -16.82
C ARG A 361 -9.61 -4.06 -15.51
N VAL A 362 -8.89 -4.01 -14.40
CA VAL A 362 -9.47 -4.03 -13.07
C VAL A 362 -9.40 -2.64 -12.47
N VAL A 363 -10.47 -2.24 -11.81
CA VAL A 363 -10.48 -1.13 -10.85
C VAL A 363 -10.60 -1.73 -9.46
N TRP A 364 -9.76 -1.24 -8.55
CA TRP A 364 -9.68 -1.73 -7.19
C TRP A 364 -10.27 -0.71 -6.21
N GLY A 365 -11.31 -1.08 -5.48
CA GLY A 365 -12.05 -0.21 -4.57
C GLY A 365 -11.21 0.37 -3.42
N ARG A 366 -10.30 -0.43 -2.84
CA ARG A 366 -9.24 0.05 -1.91
C ARG A 366 -8.47 1.23 -2.48
N GLU A 367 -7.97 1.11 -3.71
CA GLU A 367 -7.13 2.13 -4.37
C GLU A 367 -7.93 3.39 -4.67
N VAL A 368 -9.17 3.22 -5.13
CA VAL A 368 -10.13 4.34 -5.29
C VAL A 368 -10.34 5.05 -3.96
N ASN A 369 -10.59 4.31 -2.88
CA ASN A 369 -10.83 4.91 -1.56
C ASN A 369 -9.58 5.60 -1.00
N LEU A 370 -8.39 5.05 -1.22
CA LEU A 370 -7.12 5.71 -0.88
C LEU A 370 -6.94 7.00 -1.66
N LEU A 371 -7.22 7.01 -2.97
CA LEU A 371 -7.14 8.21 -3.80
C LEU A 371 -8.11 9.28 -3.29
N LEU A 372 -9.38 8.92 -3.06
CA LEU A 372 -10.41 9.86 -2.58
C LEU A 372 -10.05 10.45 -1.21
N LEU A 373 -9.60 9.61 -0.27
CA LEU A 373 -9.15 10.07 1.05
C LEU A 373 -7.88 10.93 0.96
N GLY A 374 -6.92 10.55 0.13
CA GLY A 374 -5.70 11.33 -0.10
C GLY A 374 -6.01 12.71 -0.65
N LEU A 375 -6.80 12.79 -1.72
CA LEU A 375 -7.25 14.06 -2.30
C LEU A 375 -7.99 14.92 -1.26
N ALA A 376 -8.93 14.33 -0.51
CA ALA A 376 -9.66 15.05 0.53
C ALA A 376 -8.73 15.59 1.63
N ASN A 377 -7.77 14.79 2.10
CA ASN A 377 -6.80 15.21 3.10
C ASN A 377 -5.94 16.38 2.61
N GLN A 378 -5.44 16.32 1.36
CA GLN A 378 -4.66 17.40 0.76
C GLN A 378 -5.49 18.69 0.59
N ILE A 379 -6.75 18.58 0.15
CA ILE A 379 -7.66 19.72 0.02
C ILE A 379 -7.91 20.36 1.39
N SER A 380 -8.32 19.56 2.39
CA SER A 380 -8.59 20.05 3.75
C SER A 380 -7.38 20.73 4.37
N ALA A 381 -6.18 20.24 4.07
CA ALA A 381 -4.91 20.82 4.48
C ALA A 381 -4.63 22.20 3.83
N ALA A 382 -5.08 22.41 2.60
CA ALA A 382 -4.80 23.59 1.77
C ALA A 382 -5.87 24.69 1.87
N VAL A 383 -7.03 24.42 2.46
CA VAL A 383 -8.14 25.38 2.61
C VAL A 383 -8.36 25.83 4.06
N ASP A 384 -8.95 27.01 4.25
CA ASP A 384 -9.42 27.53 5.54
C ASP A 384 -10.80 26.96 5.94
N GLY A 385 -11.34 27.41 7.08
CA GLY A 385 -12.64 26.95 7.59
C GLY A 385 -13.84 27.30 6.70
N SER A 386 -13.67 28.21 5.74
CA SER A 386 -14.68 28.59 4.74
C SER A 386 -14.53 27.83 3.42
N GLY A 387 -13.54 26.95 3.29
CA GLY A 387 -13.24 26.22 2.06
C GLY A 387 -12.43 27.01 1.04
N ARG A 388 -11.91 28.20 1.40
CA ARG A 388 -11.06 29.00 0.51
C ARG A 388 -9.60 28.56 0.65
N PRO A 389 -8.80 28.57 -0.44
CA PRO A 389 -7.36 28.30 -0.35
C PRO A 389 -6.70 29.21 0.69
N ARG A 390 -5.88 28.64 1.58
CA ARG A 390 -5.19 29.38 2.67
C ARG A 390 -4.28 30.49 2.14
N THR A 391 -3.77 30.33 0.92
CA THR A 391 -3.00 31.33 0.19
C THR A 391 -3.44 31.34 -1.28
N ALA A 392 -3.30 32.47 -1.96
CA ALA A 392 -3.62 32.58 -3.40
C ALA A 392 -2.80 31.60 -4.26
N THR A 393 -1.57 31.30 -3.85
CA THR A 393 -0.68 30.34 -4.54
C THR A 393 -1.19 28.89 -4.51
N LEU A 394 -2.05 28.54 -3.54
CA LEU A 394 -2.65 27.21 -3.44
C LEU A 394 -3.92 27.06 -4.28
N GLU A 395 -4.44 28.13 -4.89
CA GLU A 395 -5.69 28.05 -5.66
C GLU A 395 -5.61 27.06 -6.83
N PRO A 396 -4.57 27.06 -7.69
CA PRO A 396 -4.48 26.09 -8.79
C PRO A 396 -4.35 24.65 -8.27
N TYR A 397 -3.65 24.47 -7.15
CA TYR A 397 -3.48 23.18 -6.50
C TYR A 397 -4.83 22.63 -6.01
N VAL A 398 -5.57 23.41 -5.21
CA VAL A 398 -6.88 23.01 -4.68
C VAL A 398 -7.85 22.72 -5.82
N ARG A 399 -7.88 23.58 -6.86
CA ARG A 399 -8.75 23.37 -8.03
C ARG A 399 -8.47 22.05 -8.75
N SER A 400 -7.20 21.72 -8.96
CA SER A 400 -6.79 20.50 -9.66
C SER A 400 -7.12 19.25 -8.85
N LEU A 401 -6.88 19.27 -7.53
CA LEU A 401 -7.26 18.16 -6.65
C LEU A 401 -8.77 17.99 -6.58
N ASP A 402 -9.51 19.10 -6.57
CA ASP A 402 -10.96 19.05 -6.56
C ASP A 402 -11.55 18.47 -7.84
N GLU A 403 -10.99 18.85 -8.99
CA GLU A 403 -11.33 18.23 -10.26
C GLU A 403 -11.03 16.73 -10.24
N ALA A 404 -9.86 16.34 -9.70
CA ALA A 404 -9.49 14.93 -9.57
C ALA A 404 -10.52 14.14 -8.78
N LEU A 405 -10.93 14.70 -7.64
CA LEU A 405 -11.91 14.12 -6.73
C LEU A 405 -13.26 13.98 -7.42
N ARG A 406 -13.76 15.05 -8.05
CA ARG A 406 -15.06 15.04 -8.74
C ARG A 406 -15.09 14.07 -9.92
N ARG A 407 -14.05 14.05 -10.76
CA ARG A 407 -13.97 13.14 -11.92
C ARG A 407 -13.91 11.67 -11.49
N THR A 408 -13.14 11.37 -10.46
CA THR A 408 -13.07 10.00 -9.90
C THR A 408 -14.43 9.57 -9.35
N LEU A 409 -15.06 10.39 -8.51
CA LEU A 409 -16.40 10.10 -7.97
C LEU A 409 -17.44 9.92 -9.08
N ALA A 410 -17.45 10.80 -10.09
CA ALA A 410 -18.40 10.72 -11.19
C ALA A 410 -18.23 9.43 -12.00
N ALA A 411 -17.00 9.04 -12.35
CA ALA A 411 -16.75 7.82 -13.11
C ALA A 411 -17.11 6.56 -12.31
N VAL A 412 -16.74 6.52 -11.02
CA VAL A 412 -17.01 5.38 -10.14
C VAL A 412 -18.52 5.26 -9.85
N ASN A 413 -19.23 6.37 -9.61
CA ASN A 413 -20.69 6.35 -9.46
C ASN A 413 -21.41 5.95 -10.75
N ALA A 414 -20.94 6.43 -11.91
CA ALA A 414 -21.49 6.04 -13.20
C ALA A 414 -21.26 4.55 -13.53
N SER A 415 -20.32 3.90 -12.85
CA SER A 415 -20.14 2.46 -12.96
C SER A 415 -21.23 1.65 -12.26
N GLY A 416 -21.84 2.21 -11.21
CA GLY A 416 -22.76 1.52 -10.30
C GLY A 416 -22.09 0.51 -9.37
N LEU A 417 -20.74 0.51 -9.30
CA LEU A 417 -19.93 -0.49 -8.60
C LEU A 417 -19.09 0.13 -7.45
N GLN A 418 -19.41 1.35 -7.03
CA GLN A 418 -18.68 2.11 -6.00
C GLN A 418 -18.58 1.42 -4.63
N HIS A 419 -19.44 0.43 -4.37
CA HIS A 419 -19.47 -0.35 -3.13
C HIS A 419 -18.89 -1.73 -3.28
N ASN A 420 -18.27 -2.07 -4.41
CA ASN A 420 -17.64 -3.37 -4.61
C ASN A 420 -16.14 -3.28 -4.32
N GLU A 421 -15.56 -4.42 -3.95
CA GLU A 421 -14.12 -4.55 -3.82
C GLU A 421 -13.42 -4.33 -5.17
N LEU A 422 -13.90 -5.03 -6.20
CA LEU A 422 -13.28 -5.10 -7.52
C LEU A 422 -14.34 -5.00 -8.59
N TRP A 423 -14.00 -4.28 -9.65
CA TRP A 423 -14.79 -4.31 -10.87
C TRP A 423 -13.91 -4.24 -12.10
N SER A 424 -14.51 -4.63 -13.21
CA SER A 424 -13.88 -4.61 -14.52
C SER A 424 -14.89 -4.10 -15.56
N TYR A 425 -14.60 -4.32 -16.83
CA TYR A 425 -15.47 -3.94 -17.91
C TYR A 425 -15.55 -5.02 -18.99
N ARG A 426 -16.64 -4.98 -19.76
CA ARG A 426 -16.78 -5.67 -21.04
C ARG A 426 -17.06 -4.64 -22.12
N ILE A 427 -16.57 -4.90 -23.32
CA ILE A 427 -16.90 -4.08 -24.48
C ILE A 427 -18.06 -4.75 -25.23
N VAL A 428 -19.21 -4.07 -25.27
CA VAL A 428 -20.41 -4.52 -25.99
C VAL A 428 -20.72 -3.51 -27.09
N GLY A 429 -20.55 -3.91 -28.35
CA GLY A 429 -20.65 -3.00 -29.48
C GLY A 429 -19.58 -1.91 -29.42
N ARG A 430 -19.99 -0.66 -29.18
CA ARG A 430 -19.11 0.52 -29.01
C ARG A 430 -19.07 1.04 -27.57
N GLU A 431 -19.68 0.33 -26.63
CA GLU A 431 -19.82 0.79 -25.25
C GLU A 431 -18.97 -0.05 -24.30
N LEU A 432 -18.40 0.64 -23.31
CA LEU A 432 -17.81 0.01 -22.13
C LEU A 432 -18.91 -0.19 -21.10
N GLN A 433 -19.15 -1.45 -20.76
CA GLN A 433 -20.10 -1.87 -19.73
C GLN A 433 -19.33 -2.31 -18.48
N PRO A 434 -19.45 -1.58 -17.36
CA PRO A 434 -18.94 -2.01 -16.07
C PRO A 434 -19.49 -3.38 -15.69
N THR A 435 -18.65 -4.22 -15.08
CA THR A 435 -19.03 -5.54 -14.57
C THR A 435 -18.37 -5.78 -13.23
N ARG A 436 -19.07 -6.49 -12.34
CA ARG A 436 -18.43 -7.03 -11.14
C ARG A 436 -17.29 -7.97 -11.52
N TYR A 437 -16.24 -7.98 -10.71
CA TYR A 437 -15.19 -8.98 -10.85
C TYR A 437 -15.67 -10.30 -10.23
N GLY A 438 -15.55 -11.42 -10.95
CA GLY A 438 -16.27 -12.66 -10.62
C GLY A 438 -15.78 -13.40 -9.36
N THR A 439 -14.67 -12.99 -8.76
CA THR A 439 -14.06 -13.66 -7.59
C THR A 439 -14.18 -12.87 -6.28
N SER A 440 -14.81 -11.70 -6.27
CA SER A 440 -15.02 -10.95 -5.03
C SER A 440 -16.25 -11.43 -4.28
N SER A 441 -16.17 -11.48 -2.95
CA SER A 441 -17.35 -11.68 -2.10
C SER A 441 -18.17 -10.39 -2.04
N ASP A 442 -19.48 -10.51 -1.79
CA ASP A 442 -20.38 -9.36 -1.71
C ASP A 442 -20.04 -8.40 -0.54
N VAL A 443 -19.31 -8.88 0.47
CA VAL A 443 -18.87 -8.08 1.62
C VAL A 443 -17.40 -8.37 1.91
N GLN A 444 -16.55 -7.38 1.65
CA GLN A 444 -15.19 -7.29 2.16
C GLN A 444 -14.98 -6.00 2.96
N LEU A 445 -13.86 -5.93 3.69
CA LEU A 445 -13.47 -4.75 4.46
C LEU A 445 -13.45 -3.49 3.58
N TRP A 446 -13.02 -3.61 2.33
CA TRP A 446 -12.90 -2.49 1.40
C TRP A 446 -14.23 -1.84 1.07
N ASN A 447 -15.32 -2.61 1.00
CA ASN A 447 -16.68 -2.08 0.83
C ASN A 447 -17.05 -1.12 1.98
N SER A 448 -16.60 -1.43 3.20
CA SER A 448 -16.85 -0.60 4.39
C SER A 448 -16.00 0.67 4.43
N THR A 449 -14.82 0.67 3.80
CA THR A 449 -13.94 1.85 3.76
C THR A 449 -14.53 3.02 2.98
N TYR A 450 -15.49 2.75 2.08
CA TYR A 450 -16.25 3.79 1.40
C TYR A 450 -17.08 4.64 2.38
N LEU A 451 -17.55 4.08 3.51
CA LEU A 451 -18.24 4.88 4.54
C LEU A 451 -17.31 5.92 5.16
N ALA A 452 -16.04 5.56 5.39
CA ALA A 452 -15.04 6.50 5.87
C ALA A 452 -14.74 7.58 4.83
N VAL A 453 -14.73 7.23 3.53
CA VAL A 453 -14.64 8.20 2.43
C VAL A 453 -15.80 9.19 2.51
N GLN A 454 -17.05 8.71 2.54
CA GLN A 454 -18.24 9.55 2.61
C GLN A 454 -18.22 10.49 3.82
N PHE A 455 -17.83 9.98 4.99
CA PHE A 455 -17.69 10.78 6.20
C PHE A 455 -16.63 11.89 6.06
N VAL A 456 -15.46 11.58 5.49
CA VAL A 456 -14.41 12.59 5.28
C VAL A 456 -14.86 13.64 4.27
N LEU A 457 -15.50 13.21 3.17
CA LEU A 457 -15.99 14.12 2.14
C LEU A 457 -17.10 15.06 2.67
N SER A 458 -18.00 14.56 3.52
CA SER A 458 -19.05 15.39 4.14
C SER A 458 -18.53 16.38 5.18
N ARG A 459 -17.22 16.34 5.49
CA ARG A 459 -16.55 17.25 6.43
C ARG A 459 -15.56 18.19 5.73
N LEU A 460 -15.45 18.12 4.41
CA LEU A 460 -14.61 19.04 3.66
C LEU A 460 -15.13 20.47 3.81
N PRO A 461 -14.28 21.44 4.21
CA PRO A 461 -14.72 22.82 4.38
C PRO A 461 -15.33 23.39 3.08
N GLY A 462 -16.47 24.08 3.21
CA GLY A 462 -17.15 24.73 2.09
C GLY A 462 -17.97 23.80 1.18
N ARG A 463 -18.34 22.60 1.64
CA ARG A 463 -19.19 21.64 0.93
C ARG A 463 -20.37 21.14 1.75
#